data_AF-A0A9N9MFV6-F1
#
_entry.id   AF-A0A9N9MFV6-F1
#
_cell.length_a   1.000
_cell.length_b   1.000
_cell.length_c   1.000
_cell.angle_alpha   90.00
_cell.angle_beta   90.00
_cell.angle_gamma   90.00
#
_symmetry.space_group_name_H-M   'P 1'
#
loop_
_entity.id
_entity.type
_entity.pdbx_description
1 polymer ?
#
loop_
_entity_poly.entity_id
_entity_poly.type
_entity_poly.pdbx_seq_one_letter_code
_entity_poly.pdbx_strand_id
1 'polypeptide(L)'
;MGSSSSQTRKFTVENDEVPASVIKVSENVANRLRTSCTHMDEISGTDSEYWHNRTKHMEESHREINVVIDREFNKALNEVKSSRTAGDSRMKEVPCLDYERAVLDCYRMHNEEPMCCARIVQAFQECVDFKRVCLLNANKTESE
;
A
#
# COMPACT_ATOMS: atom_id res chain seq x y z
N MET A 1 6.07 8.18 -46.30
CA MET A 1 7.22 9.03 -45.94
C MET A 1 7.27 9.09 -44.42
N GLY A 2 8.27 8.67 -43.65
CA GLY A 2 9.54 7.99 -43.92
C GLY A 2 9.94 7.17 -42.67
N SER A 3 10.67 6.09 -42.90
CA SER A 3 11.21 5.20 -41.86
C SER A 3 12.63 5.63 -41.54
N SER A 4 12.85 6.27 -40.38
CA SER A 4 14.19 6.64 -39.92
C SER A 4 14.84 5.44 -39.24
N SER A 5 15.64 4.69 -40.01
CA SER A 5 16.49 3.61 -39.54
C SER A 5 17.68 4.16 -38.74
N SER A 6 17.60 4.16 -37.41
CA SER A 6 18.76 4.44 -36.55
C SER A 6 19.72 3.26 -36.56
N GLN A 7 20.82 3.40 -37.29
CA GLN A 7 21.88 2.38 -37.36
C GLN A 7 22.80 2.51 -36.14
N THR A 8 22.72 1.60 -35.18
CA THR A 8 23.68 1.52 -34.08
C THR A 8 24.97 0.87 -34.58
N ARG A 9 26.04 1.67 -34.71
CA ARG A 9 27.37 1.15 -35.06
C ARG A 9 27.97 0.46 -33.83
N LYS A 10 28.14 -0.85 -33.91
CA LYS A 10 28.81 -1.66 -32.87
C LYS A 10 30.32 -1.43 -32.96
N PHE A 11 30.88 -0.72 -31.98
CA PHE A 11 32.31 -0.49 -31.87
C PHE A 11 32.90 -1.52 -30.91
N THR A 12 33.76 -2.42 -31.41
CA THR A 12 34.50 -3.39 -30.60
C THR A 12 35.82 -2.78 -30.20
N VAL A 13 36.03 -2.61 -28.89
CA VAL A 13 37.31 -2.14 -28.33
C VAL A 13 38.22 -3.36 -28.19
N GLU A 14 39.21 -3.49 -29.07
CA GLU A 14 40.33 -4.41 -28.84
C GLU A 14 41.25 -3.75 -27.80
N ASN A 15 41.23 -4.31 -26.58
CA ASN A 15 42.00 -3.79 -25.45
C ASN A 15 43.22 -4.67 -25.22
N ASP A 16 44.14 -4.64 -26.17
CA ASP A 16 45.42 -5.31 -26.03
C ASP A 16 46.35 -4.43 -25.18
N GLU A 17 46.78 -4.98 -24.05
CA GLU A 17 47.90 -4.54 -23.21
C GLU A 17 47.62 -3.43 -22.15
N VAL A 18 46.55 -3.59 -21.35
CA VAL A 18 46.39 -2.88 -20.05
C VAL A 18 45.77 -3.85 -19.03
N PRO A 19 46.24 -3.93 -17.77
CA PRO A 19 45.60 -4.77 -16.76
C PRO A 19 44.10 -4.45 -16.65
N ALA A 20 43.29 -5.50 -16.55
CA ALA A 20 41.86 -5.58 -16.86
C ALA A 20 40.89 -4.69 -16.05
N SER A 21 41.35 -3.61 -15.43
CA SER A 21 40.57 -2.71 -14.59
C SER A 21 40.55 -1.24 -15.04
N VAL A 22 41.29 -0.87 -16.10
CA VAL A 22 41.39 0.54 -16.53
C VAL A 22 40.89 0.70 -17.97
N ILE A 23 39.67 1.22 -18.11
CA ILE A 23 39.09 1.59 -19.41
C ILE A 23 39.71 2.92 -19.85
N LYS A 24 40.51 2.92 -20.92
CA LYS A 24 41.05 4.15 -21.52
C LYS A 24 39.95 4.90 -22.27
N VAL A 25 39.44 5.97 -21.67
CA VAL A 25 38.49 6.88 -22.33
C VAL A 25 39.24 8.03 -23.01
N SER A 26 38.69 8.52 -24.13
CA SER A 26 39.21 9.71 -24.83
C SER A 26 39.22 10.93 -23.90
N GLU A 27 40.22 11.81 -24.04
CA GLU A 27 40.38 13.06 -23.27
C GLU A 27 39.11 13.93 -23.30
N ASN A 28 38.38 13.95 -24.43
CA ASN A 28 37.12 14.67 -24.54
C ASN A 28 36.01 14.06 -23.67
N VAL A 29 35.98 12.73 -23.52
CA VAL A 29 35.03 12.03 -22.64
C VAL A 29 35.43 12.24 -21.18
N ALA A 30 36.73 12.15 -20.88
CA ALA A 30 37.26 12.43 -19.55
C ALA A 30 36.96 13.85 -19.10
N ASN A 31 37.11 14.85 -19.98
CA ASN A 31 36.76 16.24 -19.68
C ASN A 31 35.26 16.42 -19.45
N ARG A 32 34.38 15.77 -20.23
CA ARG A 32 32.93 15.82 -19.98
C ARG A 32 32.55 15.23 -18.62
N LEU A 33 33.19 14.13 -18.22
CA LEU A 33 32.98 13.51 -16.91
C LEU A 33 33.52 14.38 -15.77
N ARG A 34 34.66 15.05 -15.98
CA ARG A 34 35.21 16.02 -15.01
C ARG A 34 34.32 17.24 -14.85
N THR A 35 33.77 17.79 -15.93
CA THR A 35 32.83 18.93 -15.89
C THR A 35 31.50 18.59 -15.22
N SER A 36 31.02 17.35 -15.31
CA SER A 36 29.84 16.92 -14.55
C SER A 36 30.08 16.82 -13.04
N CYS A 37 31.32 16.60 -12.60
CA CYS A 37 31.66 16.55 -11.18
C CYS A 37 31.88 17.94 -10.58
N THR A 38 32.42 18.91 -11.33
CA THR A 38 32.56 20.31 -10.85
C THR A 38 31.21 21.03 -10.74
N HIS A 39 30.21 20.60 -11.49
CA HIS A 39 28.84 21.10 -11.38
C HIS A 39 28.10 20.52 -10.15
N MET A 40 28.65 19.55 -9.41
CA MET A 40 28.01 19.00 -8.22
C MET A 40 28.19 19.89 -6.98
N ASP A 41 29.26 20.68 -6.89
CA ASP A 41 29.55 21.51 -5.71
C ASP A 41 28.88 22.89 -5.76
N GLU A 42 28.60 23.42 -6.96
CA GLU A 42 27.90 24.70 -7.16
C GLU A 42 26.36 24.54 -7.15
N ILE A 43 25.84 23.33 -7.42
CA ILE A 43 24.43 22.97 -7.23
C ILE A 43 24.19 22.39 -5.82
N SER A 44 24.49 23.13 -4.75
CA SER A 44 24.16 22.66 -3.39
C SER A 44 23.30 23.65 -2.59
N GLY A 45 23.44 24.95 -2.86
CA GLY A 45 22.67 26.00 -2.16
C GLY A 45 21.30 26.29 -2.78
N THR A 46 21.23 26.50 -4.11
CA THR A 46 20.02 26.93 -4.82
C THR A 46 19.09 25.78 -5.21
N ASP A 47 19.63 24.58 -5.45
CA ASP A 47 18.82 23.38 -5.72
C ASP A 47 18.10 22.88 -4.47
N SER A 48 18.71 23.01 -3.29
CA SER A 48 18.11 22.62 -2.02
C SER A 48 16.78 23.35 -1.78
N GLU A 49 16.73 24.66 -2.03
CA GLU A 49 15.50 25.45 -1.88
C GLU A 49 14.46 25.13 -2.95
N TYR A 50 14.88 24.93 -4.21
CA TYR A 50 13.98 24.52 -5.30
C TYR A 50 13.30 23.17 -5.02
N TRP A 51 14.07 22.15 -4.64
CA TRP A 51 13.55 20.82 -4.33
C TRP A 51 12.70 20.85 -3.04
N HIS A 52 13.08 21.65 -2.05
CA HIS A 52 12.28 21.85 -0.84
C HIS A 52 10.92 22.48 -1.17
N ASN A 53 10.90 23.58 -1.94
CA ASN A 53 9.67 24.27 -2.30
C ASN A 53 8.76 23.40 -3.20
N ARG A 54 9.34 22.64 -4.12
CA ARG A 54 8.62 21.67 -4.95
C ARG A 54 8.01 20.53 -4.13
N THR A 55 8.76 19.99 -3.17
CA THR A 55 8.27 18.93 -2.27
C THR A 55 7.13 19.47 -1.40
N LYS A 56 7.31 20.66 -0.81
CA LYS A 56 6.27 21.34 -0.03
C LYS A 56 5.00 21.58 -0.83
N HIS A 57 5.11 22.02 -2.08
CA HIS A 57 3.94 22.24 -2.95
C HIS A 57 3.18 20.93 -3.22
N MET A 58 3.91 19.84 -3.49
CA MET A 58 3.33 18.52 -3.71
C MET A 58 2.68 17.95 -2.43
N GLU A 59 3.30 18.15 -1.28
CA GLU A 59 2.74 17.77 0.02
C GLU A 59 1.44 18.53 0.31
N GLU A 60 1.37 19.84 0.03
CA GLU A 60 0.15 20.61 0.22
C GLU A 60 -0.98 20.13 -0.71
N SER A 61 -0.67 19.80 -1.96
CA SER A 61 -1.67 19.22 -2.88
C SER A 61 -2.19 17.86 -2.39
N HIS A 62 -1.31 16.99 -1.88
CA HIS A 62 -1.73 15.72 -1.28
C HIS A 62 -2.54 15.93 0.01
N ARG A 63 -2.21 16.96 0.79
CA ARG A 63 -2.97 17.33 1.99
C ARG A 63 -4.40 17.71 1.65
N GLU A 64 -4.62 18.51 0.60
CA GLU A 64 -5.96 18.87 0.13
C GLU A 64 -6.77 17.63 -0.30
N ILE A 65 -6.15 16.69 -1.01
CA ILE A 65 -6.79 15.44 -1.42
C ILE A 65 -7.18 14.59 -0.20
N ASN A 66 -6.27 14.45 0.77
CA ASN A 66 -6.53 13.68 1.99
C ASN A 66 -7.72 14.24 2.77
N VAL A 67 -7.85 15.57 2.83
CA VAL A 67 -9.02 16.23 3.46
C VAL A 67 -10.34 15.82 2.78
N VAL A 68 -10.36 15.73 1.45
CA VAL A 68 -11.57 15.31 0.71
C VAL A 68 -11.85 13.82 0.96
N ILE A 69 -10.82 12.97 0.92
CA ILE A 69 -10.95 11.54 1.19
C ILE A 69 -11.53 11.32 2.59
N ASP A 70 -10.96 11.97 3.61
CA ASP A 70 -11.42 11.85 4.98
C ASP A 70 -12.87 12.33 5.13
N ARG A 71 -13.23 13.43 4.45
CA ARG A 71 -14.60 13.94 4.46
C ARG A 71 -15.59 12.93 3.89
N GLU A 72 -15.33 12.41 2.69
CA GLU A 72 -16.23 11.45 2.04
C GLU A 72 -16.27 10.11 2.79
N PHE A 73 -15.14 9.67 3.33
CA PHE A 73 -15.09 8.48 4.19
C PHE A 73 -15.95 8.64 5.44
N ASN A 74 -15.79 9.75 6.18
CA ASN A 74 -16.58 10.01 7.38
C ASN A 74 -18.07 10.21 7.06
N LYS A 75 -18.40 10.83 5.93
CA LYS A 75 -19.77 10.96 5.45
C LYS A 75 -20.38 9.58 5.18
N ALA A 76 -19.69 8.71 4.44
CA ALA A 76 -20.13 7.34 4.19
C ALA A 76 -20.31 6.54 5.48
N LEU A 77 -19.39 6.69 6.46
CA LEU A 77 -19.55 6.08 7.78
C LEU A 77 -20.80 6.58 8.51
N ASN A 78 -21.09 7.87 8.44
CA ASN A 78 -22.26 8.45 9.09
C ASN A 78 -23.56 8.01 8.41
N GLU A 79 -23.60 7.88 7.09
CA GLU A 79 -24.74 7.32 6.36
C GLU A 79 -24.99 5.86 6.75
N VAL A 80 -23.94 5.04 6.83
CA VAL A 80 -24.06 3.64 7.30
C VAL A 80 -24.53 3.58 8.75
N LYS A 81 -23.95 4.38 9.65
CA LYS A 81 -24.41 4.46 11.06
C LYS A 81 -25.86 4.92 11.14
N SER A 82 -26.24 5.95 10.39
CA SER A 82 -27.59 6.51 10.38
C SER A 82 -28.60 5.51 9.81
N SER A 83 -28.22 4.76 8.76
CA SER A 83 -28.99 3.65 8.21
C SER A 83 -29.16 2.52 9.24
N ARG A 84 -28.12 2.22 10.03
CA ARG A 84 -28.18 1.25 11.13
C ARG A 84 -29.03 1.72 12.31
N THR A 85 -29.24 3.03 12.49
CA THR A 85 -30.07 3.57 13.58
C THR A 85 -31.50 3.93 13.15
N ALA A 86 -31.74 4.17 11.85
CA ALA A 86 -33.04 4.58 11.31
C ALA A 86 -33.90 3.41 10.81
N GLY A 87 -33.32 2.22 10.60
CA GLY A 87 -34.03 0.99 10.24
C GLY A 87 -33.92 -0.07 11.33
N ASP A 88 -35.05 -0.35 11.99
CA ASP A 88 -35.29 -1.46 12.92
C ASP A 88 -34.57 -1.36 14.28
N SER A 89 -35.35 -1.06 15.33
CA SER A 89 -34.95 -1.13 16.74
C SER A 89 -34.56 -2.53 17.21
N ARG A 90 -34.60 -3.55 16.33
CA ARG A 90 -33.84 -4.77 16.53
C ARG A 90 -32.38 -4.46 16.21
N MET A 91 -31.69 -3.90 17.20
CA MET A 91 -30.24 -4.08 17.36
C MET A 91 -30.02 -5.60 17.29
N LYS A 92 -29.79 -6.14 16.08
CA LYS A 92 -29.50 -7.56 15.90
C LYS A 92 -28.14 -7.74 16.54
N GLU A 93 -28.20 -8.17 17.80
CA GLU A 93 -27.06 -8.48 18.64
C GLU A 93 -26.01 -9.19 17.79
N VAL A 94 -24.78 -8.67 17.83
CA VAL A 94 -23.68 -9.25 17.04
C VAL A 94 -23.60 -10.73 17.38
N PRO A 95 -23.80 -11.63 16.41
CA PRO A 95 -23.84 -13.05 16.69
C PRO A 95 -22.53 -13.51 17.33
N CYS A 96 -22.63 -14.34 18.37
CA CYS A 96 -21.49 -15.07 18.93
C CYS A 96 -20.43 -14.21 19.64
N LEU A 97 -20.82 -13.05 20.19
CA LEU A 97 -19.93 -12.09 20.86
C LEU A 97 -19.10 -12.72 22.01
N ASP A 98 -19.67 -13.65 22.77
CA ASP A 98 -18.95 -14.30 23.88
C ASP A 98 -17.82 -15.22 23.37
N TYR A 99 -18.08 -15.95 22.29
CA TYR A 99 -17.07 -16.79 21.64
C TYR A 99 -16.00 -15.95 20.95
N GLU A 100 -16.35 -14.80 20.38
CA GLU A 100 -15.38 -13.84 19.82
C GLU A 100 -14.37 -13.40 20.88
N ARG A 101 -14.86 -12.96 22.05
CA ARG A 101 -14.01 -12.57 23.17
C ARG A 101 -13.11 -13.73 23.63
N ALA A 102 -13.69 -14.93 23.77
CA ALA A 102 -12.95 -16.11 24.18
C ALA A 102 -11.82 -16.49 23.20
N VAL A 103 -12.05 -16.38 21.88
CA VAL A 103 -11.02 -16.62 20.86
C VAL A 103 -9.89 -15.61 20.98
N LEU A 104 -10.23 -14.32 21.09
CA LEU A 104 -9.24 -13.24 21.22
C LEU A 104 -8.40 -13.40 22.49
N ASP A 105 -9.04 -13.70 23.61
CA ASP A 105 -8.34 -13.89 24.88
C ASP A 105 -7.44 -15.13 24.84
N CYS A 106 -7.87 -16.21 24.19
CA CYS A 106 -7.02 -17.40 24.03
C CYS A 106 -5.75 -17.10 23.23
N TYR A 107 -5.85 -16.41 22.09
CA TYR A 107 -4.66 -16.07 21.30
C TYR A 107 -3.74 -15.07 21.99
N ARG A 108 -4.29 -14.18 22.84
CA ARG A 108 -3.47 -13.29 23.68
C ARG A 108 -2.69 -14.06 24.73
N MET A 109 -3.26 -15.10 25.30
CA MET A 109 -2.60 -15.96 26.29
C MET A 109 -1.64 -16.97 25.66
N HIS A 110 -1.92 -17.42 24.43
CA HIS A 110 -1.15 -18.44 23.71
C HIS A 110 -0.68 -17.92 22.34
N ASN A 111 0.18 -16.89 22.36
CA ASN A 111 0.70 -16.24 21.14
C ASN A 111 1.68 -17.13 20.34
N GLU A 112 2.47 -17.97 21.01
CA GLU A 112 3.44 -18.87 20.40
C GLU A 112 2.85 -20.25 20.05
N GLU A 113 1.72 -20.61 20.67
CA GLU A 113 1.08 -21.92 20.53
C GLU A 113 -0.43 -21.79 20.20
N PRO A 114 -0.78 -21.26 19.02
CA PRO A 114 -2.18 -21.00 18.65
C PRO A 114 -3.05 -22.27 18.58
N MET A 115 -2.42 -23.45 18.45
CA MET A 115 -3.12 -24.75 18.43
C MET A 115 -3.85 -25.06 19.73
N CYS A 116 -3.45 -24.47 20.86
CA CYS A 116 -4.17 -24.58 22.14
C CYS A 116 -5.58 -23.96 22.07
N CYS A 117 -5.81 -23.01 21.16
CA CYS A 117 -7.08 -22.33 20.97
C CYS A 117 -8.05 -23.04 20.03
N ALA A 118 -7.64 -24.17 19.42
CA ALA A 118 -8.42 -24.86 18.38
C ALA A 118 -9.87 -25.16 18.81
N ARG A 119 -10.08 -25.60 20.06
CA ARG A 119 -11.43 -25.89 20.58
C ARG A 119 -12.31 -24.65 20.70
N ILE A 120 -11.73 -23.51 21.06
CA ILE A 120 -12.47 -22.25 21.25
C ILE A 120 -12.84 -21.67 19.88
N VAL A 121 -11.91 -21.75 18.91
CA VAL A 121 -12.15 -21.34 17.52
C VAL A 121 -13.23 -22.20 16.87
N GLN A 122 -13.22 -23.52 17.12
CA GLN A 122 -14.26 -24.41 16.63
C GLN A 122 -15.64 -24.03 17.17
N ALA A 123 -15.76 -23.77 18.48
CA ALA A 123 -17.02 -23.36 19.09
C ALA A 123 -17.54 -22.02 18.52
N PHE A 124 -16.63 -21.07 18.25
CA PHE A 124 -16.97 -19.82 17.58
C PHE A 124 -17.51 -20.08 16.17
N GLN A 125 -16.84 -20.93 15.39
CA GLN A 125 -17.26 -21.28 14.03
C GLN A 125 -18.65 -21.92 14.04
N GLU A 126 -18.89 -22.91 14.90
CA GLU A 126 -20.18 -23.59 15.04
C GLU A 126 -21.31 -22.59 15.36
N CYS A 127 -21.06 -21.63 16.24
CA CYS A 127 -22.04 -20.58 16.56
C CYS A 127 -22.36 -19.71 15.33
N VAL A 128 -21.33 -19.24 14.61
CA VAL A 128 -21.52 -18.37 13.44
C VAL A 128 -22.25 -19.12 12.33
N ASP A 129 -21.87 -20.36 12.06
CA ASP A 129 -22.49 -21.19 11.03
C ASP A 129 -23.95 -21.47 11.38
N PHE A 130 -24.26 -21.80 12.64
CA PHE A 130 -25.63 -21.97 13.10
C PHE A 130 -26.48 -20.71 12.87
N LYS A 131 -25.98 -19.54 13.26
CA LYS A 131 -26.71 -18.27 13.07
C LYS A 131 -26.88 -17.92 11.60
N ARG A 132 -25.89 -18.21 10.75
CA ARG A 132 -26.01 -18.05 9.29
C ARG A 132 -27.12 -18.94 8.73
N VAL A 133 -27.18 -20.21 9.14
CA VAL A 133 -28.25 -21.14 8.71
C VAL A 133 -29.63 -20.63 9.13
N CYS A 134 -29.79 -20.14 10.37
CA CYS A 134 -31.05 -19.57 10.83
C CYS A 134 -31.52 -18.39 9.94
N LEU A 135 -30.62 -17.49 9.55
CA LEU A 135 -30.95 -16.34 8.71
C LEU A 135 -31.37 -16.77 7.30
N LEU A 136 -30.65 -17.73 6.69
CA LEU A 136 -30.98 -18.23 5.37
C LEU A 136 -32.35 -18.93 5.35
N ASN A 137 -32.67 -19.68 6.40
CA ASN A 137 -33.97 -20.35 6.53
C ASN A 137 -35.12 -19.35 6.75
N ALA A 138 -34.92 -18.29 7.55
CA ALA A 138 -35.93 -17.25 7.77
C ALA A 138 -36.27 -16.51 6.46
N ASN A 139 -35.26 -16.23 5.63
CA ASN A 139 -35.49 -15.57 4.34
C ASN A 139 -36.23 -16.48 3.33
N LYS A 140 -36.05 -17.80 3.43
CA LYS A 140 -36.76 -18.78 2.59
C LYS A 140 -38.26 -18.82 2.91
N THR A 141 -38.64 -18.70 4.18
CA THR A 141 -40.05 -18.73 4.60
C THR A 141 -40.85 -17.47 4.26
N GLU A 142 -40.18 -16.36 3.93
CA GLU A 142 -40.83 -15.10 3.51
C GLU A 142 -41.10 -15.03 2.00
N SER A 143 -40.63 -16.02 1.22
CA SER A 143 -40.70 -16.04 -0.25
C SER A 143 -41.60 -17.15 -0.85
N GLU A 144 -42.31 -17.89 0.00
CA GLU A 144 -43.39 -18.84 -0.35
C GLU A 144 -44.75 -18.32 0.14
#